data_AF-A0A9E5N707-F1
#
_entry.id   AF-A0A9E5N707-F1
#
_cell.length_a   1.000
_cell.length_b   1.000
_cell.length_c   1.000
_cell.angle_alpha   90.00
_cell.angle_beta   90.00
_cell.angle_gamma   90.00
#
_symmetry.space_group_name_H-M   'P 1'
#
loop_
_entity.id
_entity.type
_entity.pdbx_description
1 polymer ?
#
loop_
_entity_poly.entity_id
_entity_poly.type
_entity_poly.pdbx_seq_one_letter_code
_entity_poly.pdbx_strand_id
1 'polypeptide(L)'
;MKHLRKQGGFTLIELLVVILILAVLMAIALPLYLRAVRDSQRQTCRSNMQTIANAEQAYKVRSPGHVYTTDLTLLVGPDQDLQALPRCPTDSGLSTTDDYTVTENLDGSITIRCNSDSATDAVDHNTVGADTNHGFTPGVDSE
;
A
#
# COMPACT_ATOMS: atom_id res chain seq x y z
N MET A 1 29.05 -11.72 60.18
CA MET A 1 27.68 -12.28 60.11
C MET A 1 27.08 -11.88 58.76
N LYS A 2 26.78 -12.84 57.88
CA LYS A 2 26.21 -12.58 56.54
C LYS A 2 24.69 -12.53 56.66
N HIS A 3 24.10 -11.34 56.48
CA HIS A 3 22.65 -11.17 56.37
C HIS A 3 22.16 -11.82 55.06
N LEU A 4 21.43 -12.93 55.17
CA LEU A 4 20.68 -13.51 54.05
C LEU A 4 19.50 -12.58 53.73
N ARG A 5 19.56 -11.91 52.59
CA ARG A 5 18.49 -11.02 52.10
C ARG A 5 17.26 -11.88 51.76
N LYS A 6 16.11 -11.57 52.35
CA LYS A 6 14.82 -12.18 51.97
C LYS A 6 14.54 -11.85 50.51
N GLN A 7 14.57 -12.84 49.64
CA GLN A 7 14.04 -12.73 48.28
C GLN A 7 12.51 -12.76 48.38
N GLY A 8 11.84 -11.66 48.02
CA GLY A 8 10.38 -11.61 47.90
C GLY A 8 9.96 -12.31 46.61
N GLY A 9 9.11 -13.35 46.73
CA GLY A 9 8.50 -14.02 45.58
C GLY A 9 7.30 -13.23 45.05
N PHE A 10 7.12 -13.25 43.73
CA PHE A 10 5.96 -12.67 43.05
C PHE A 10 4.70 -13.47 43.41
N THR A 11 3.60 -12.80 43.78
CA THR A 11 2.36 -13.52 44.09
C THR A 11 1.61 -13.90 42.81
N LEU A 12 0.95 -15.05 42.79
CA LEU A 12 0.14 -15.48 41.64
C LEU A 12 -0.99 -14.47 41.35
N ILE A 13 -1.53 -13.85 42.41
CA ILE A 13 -2.56 -12.82 42.30
C ILE A 13 -2.05 -11.52 41.68
N GLU A 14 -0.81 -11.10 41.94
CA GLU A 14 -0.21 -9.95 41.27
C GLU A 14 -0.13 -10.17 39.76
N LEU A 15 0.27 -11.37 39.32
CA LEU A 15 0.31 -11.69 37.90
C LEU A 15 -1.09 -11.65 37.27
N LEU A 16 -2.09 -12.17 37.99
CA LEU A 16 -3.47 -12.28 37.51
C LEU A 16 -4.11 -10.91 37.27
N VAL A 17 -3.93 -9.96 38.20
CA VAL A 17 -4.49 -8.61 38.04
C VAL A 17 -3.83 -7.87 36.87
N VAL A 18 -2.53 -8.06 36.67
CA VAL A 18 -1.80 -7.42 35.56
C VAL A 18 -2.30 -7.91 34.21
N ILE A 19 -2.43 -9.23 34.00
CA ILE A 19 -2.94 -9.75 32.72
C ILE A 19 -4.39 -9.35 32.47
N LEU A 20 -5.20 -9.21 33.53
CA LEU A 20 -6.58 -8.75 33.43
C LEU A 20 -6.64 -7.31 32.90
N ILE A 21 -5.79 -6.41 33.43
CA ILE A 21 -5.71 -5.03 32.93
C ILE A 21 -5.18 -5.00 31.49
N LEU A 22 -4.15 -5.78 31.17
CA LEU A 22 -3.61 -5.87 29.81
C LEU A 22 -4.65 -6.36 28.79
N ALA A 23 -5.50 -7.32 29.17
CA ALA A 23 -6.57 -7.82 28.30
C ALA A 23 -7.59 -6.72 27.94
N VAL A 24 -7.98 -5.89 28.91
CA VAL A 24 -8.90 -4.76 28.67
C VAL A 24 -8.28 -3.72 27.74
N LEU A 25 -6.99 -3.40 27.91
CA LEU A 25 -6.29 -2.46 27.04
C LEU A 25 -6.18 -3.01 25.61
N MET A 26 -5.82 -4.29 25.45
CA MET A 26 -5.68 -4.92 24.14
C MET A 26 -7.00 -5.00 23.36
N ALA A 27 -8.13 -5.21 24.06
CA ALA A 27 -9.44 -5.25 23.41
C ALA A 27 -9.79 -3.95 22.65
N ILE A 28 -9.31 -2.80 23.14
CA ILE A 28 -9.52 -1.49 22.49
C ILE A 28 -8.36 -1.18 21.52
N ALA A 29 -7.13 -1.49 21.91
CA ALA A 29 -5.94 -1.14 21.13
C ALA A 29 -5.85 -1.90 19.80
N LEU A 30 -6.19 -3.19 19.79
CA LEU A 30 -6.04 -4.04 18.60
C LEU A 30 -6.91 -3.58 17.41
N PRO A 31 -8.24 -3.37 17.53
CA PRO A 31 -9.04 -2.94 16.38
C PRO A 31 -8.62 -1.56 15.85
N LEU A 32 -8.17 -0.66 16.72
CA LEU A 32 -7.65 0.65 16.33
C LEU A 32 -6.33 0.51 15.55
N TYR A 33 -5.42 -0.31 16.06
CA TYR A 33 -4.15 -0.58 15.41
C TYR A 33 -4.33 -1.20 14.01
N LEU A 34 -5.22 -2.20 13.89
CA LEU A 34 -5.49 -2.85 12.60
C LEU A 34 -6.12 -1.90 11.57
N ARG A 35 -6.93 -0.92 12.00
CA ARG A 35 -7.42 0.14 11.10
C ARG A 35 -6.30 1.05 10.63
N ALA A 36 -5.48 1.54 11.56
CA ALA A 36 -4.34 2.41 11.24
C ALA A 36 -3.35 1.75 10.26
N VAL A 37 -3.07 0.46 10.42
CA VAL A 37 -2.22 -0.31 9.50
C VAL A 37 -2.84 -0.38 8.10
N ARG A 38 -4.14 -0.70 7.99
CA ARG A 38 -4.84 -0.74 6.70
C ARG A 38 -4.86 0.62 6.00
N ASP A 39 -5.10 1.70 6.74
CA ASP A 39 -5.08 3.05 6.19
C ASP A 39 -3.68 3.43 5.69
N SER A 40 -2.63 3.05 6.43
CA SER A 40 -1.24 3.24 6.01
C SER A 40 -0.91 2.45 4.73
N GLN A 41 -1.42 1.23 4.60
CA GLN A 41 -1.24 0.40 3.41
C GLN A 41 -1.92 1.03 2.19
N ARG A 42 -3.18 1.50 2.33
CA ARG A 42 -3.90 2.21 1.26
C ARG A 42 -3.19 3.49 0.84
N GLN A 43 -2.69 4.27 1.80
CA GLN A 43 -1.92 5.49 1.50
C GLN A 43 -0.64 5.18 0.72
N THR A 44 0.02 4.06 1.03
CA THR A 44 1.21 3.60 0.30
C THR A 44 0.86 3.18 -1.12
N CYS A 45 -0.21 2.38 -1.33
CA CYS A 45 -0.74 2.06 -2.66
C CYS A 45 -0.98 3.34 -3.47
N ARG A 46 -1.66 4.34 -2.90
CA ARG A 46 -1.96 5.61 -3.58
C ARG A 46 -0.69 6.37 -3.99
N SER A 47 0.30 6.44 -3.10
CA SER A 47 1.60 7.06 -3.40
C SER A 47 2.35 6.32 -4.53
N ASN A 48 2.30 4.99 -4.51
CA ASN A 48 2.91 4.16 -5.55
C ASN A 48 2.22 4.34 -6.90
N MET A 49 0.89 4.37 -6.94
CA MET A 49 0.13 4.65 -8.17
C MET A 49 0.45 6.05 -8.72
N GLN A 50 0.62 7.07 -7.87
CA GLN A 50 1.09 8.39 -8.31
C GLN A 50 2.49 8.34 -8.91
N THR A 51 3.37 7.51 -8.34
CA THR A 51 4.74 7.32 -8.85
C THR A 51 4.72 6.66 -10.24
N ILE A 52 3.92 5.62 -10.42
CA ILE A 52 3.70 4.98 -11.73
C ILE A 52 3.08 5.98 -12.70
N ALA A 53 2.11 6.77 -12.26
CA ALA A 53 1.44 7.74 -13.11
C ALA A 53 2.37 8.86 -13.61
N ASN A 54 3.30 9.31 -12.78
CA ASN A 54 4.38 10.22 -13.21
C ASN A 54 5.29 9.56 -14.25
N ALA A 55 5.63 8.29 -14.05
CA ALA A 55 6.44 7.53 -15.01
C ALA A 55 5.71 7.33 -16.35
N GLU A 56 4.40 7.08 -16.33
CA GLU A 56 3.56 7.02 -17.54
C GLU A 56 3.54 8.36 -18.30
N GLN A 57 3.46 9.49 -17.59
CA GLN A 57 3.56 10.82 -18.20
C GLN A 57 4.92 11.05 -18.85
N ALA A 58 6.00 10.66 -18.19
CA ALA A 58 7.36 10.77 -18.74
C ALA A 58 7.56 9.83 -19.94
N TYR A 59 7.06 8.60 -19.86
CA TYR A 59 7.04 7.64 -20.97
C TYR A 59 6.28 8.21 -22.17
N LYS A 60 5.11 8.81 -21.96
CA LYS A 60 4.32 9.46 -23.02
C LYS A 60 5.09 10.57 -23.73
N VAL A 61 5.91 11.35 -23.02
CA VAL A 61 6.73 12.40 -23.67
C VAL A 61 7.84 11.79 -24.52
N ARG A 62 8.36 10.63 -24.11
CA ARG A 62 9.52 9.97 -24.72
C ARG A 62 9.15 8.98 -25.82
N SER A 63 7.97 8.37 -25.75
CA SER A 63 7.56 7.27 -26.62
C SER A 63 7.19 7.79 -28.02
N PRO A 64 7.60 7.08 -29.08
CA PRO A 64 7.17 7.42 -30.43
C PRO A 64 5.66 7.21 -30.52
N GLY A 65 4.93 8.30 -30.75
CA GLY A 65 3.46 8.31 -30.79
C GLY A 65 2.79 9.02 -29.62
N HIS A 66 3.55 9.39 -28.59
CA HIS A 66 3.06 10.10 -27.41
C HIS A 66 1.87 9.41 -26.74
N VAL A 67 2.01 8.09 -26.55
CA VAL A 67 1.01 7.23 -25.94
C VAL A 67 1.49 6.73 -24.59
N TYR A 68 0.53 6.50 -23.69
CA TYR A 68 0.75 5.70 -22.49
C TYR A 68 1.00 4.24 -22.87
N THR A 69 1.43 3.44 -21.90
CA THR A 69 1.56 1.99 -22.09
C THR A 69 0.80 1.22 -21.03
N THR A 70 0.40 0.01 -21.35
CA THR A 70 -0.13 -0.96 -20.39
C THR A 70 0.93 -1.91 -19.86
N ASP A 71 2.13 -1.89 -20.47
CA ASP A 71 3.25 -2.73 -20.07
C ASP A 71 4.19 -1.95 -19.14
N LEU A 72 4.01 -2.19 -17.83
CA LEU A 72 4.83 -1.54 -16.80
C LEU A 72 6.33 -1.85 -16.92
N THR A 73 6.72 -2.90 -17.63
CA THR A 73 8.14 -3.23 -17.81
C THR A 73 8.87 -2.19 -18.67
N LEU A 74 8.15 -1.48 -19.54
CA LEU A 74 8.70 -0.40 -20.37
C LEU A 74 9.01 0.87 -19.56
N LEU A 75 8.48 0.99 -18.35
CA LEU A 75 8.76 2.10 -17.43
C LEU A 75 10.02 1.86 -16.60
N VAL A 76 10.53 0.63 -16.57
CA VAL A 76 11.57 0.21 -15.62
C VAL A 76 12.89 -0.05 -16.30
N GLY A 77 13.96 0.52 -15.75
CA GLY A 77 15.32 0.30 -16.24
C GLY A 77 16.30 1.39 -15.80
N PRO A 78 17.61 1.19 -16.05
CA PRO A 78 18.67 2.08 -15.55
C PRO A 78 18.56 3.52 -16.06
N ASP A 79 18.03 3.71 -17.27
CA ASP A 79 17.81 5.00 -17.92
C ASP A 79 16.31 5.29 -18.16
N GLN A 80 15.44 4.62 -17.39
CA GLN A 80 13.98 4.74 -17.51
C GLN A 80 13.41 5.55 -16.34
N ASP A 81 12.10 5.71 -16.35
CA ASP A 81 11.38 6.57 -15.41
C ASP A 81 11.30 5.96 -14.00
N LEU A 82 11.36 4.62 -13.90
CA LEU A 82 11.40 3.88 -12.66
C LEU A 82 12.67 3.01 -12.55
N GLN A 83 13.30 3.03 -11.38
CA GLN A 83 14.41 2.11 -11.08
C GLN A 83 13.92 0.68 -10.82
N ALA A 84 12.72 0.55 -10.26
CA ALA A 84 12.03 -0.72 -10.01
C ALA A 84 10.53 -0.44 -9.88
N LEU A 85 9.69 -1.46 -10.10
CA LEU A 85 8.28 -1.36 -9.81
C LEU A 85 8.06 -1.23 -8.30
N PRO A 86 7.22 -0.28 -7.85
CA PRO A 86 6.85 -0.20 -6.46
C PRO A 86 6.06 -1.45 -6.05
N ARG A 87 6.17 -1.84 -4.78
CA ARG A 87 5.45 -3.00 -4.26
C ARG A 87 4.16 -2.62 -3.58
N CYS A 88 3.13 -3.43 -3.78
CA CYS A 88 1.89 -3.31 -3.05
C CYS A 88 2.10 -3.84 -1.63
N PRO A 89 1.78 -3.08 -0.56
CA PRO A 89 1.99 -3.53 0.81
C PRO A 89 0.94 -4.56 1.27
N THR A 90 -0.12 -4.78 0.49
CA THR A 90 -1.18 -5.75 0.77
C THR A 90 -1.09 -7.01 -0.05
N ASP A 91 -0.29 -7.04 -1.13
CA ASP A 91 -0.08 -8.24 -1.93
C ASP A 91 0.87 -9.18 -1.17
N SER A 92 0.47 -10.45 -1.07
CA SER A 92 1.26 -11.53 -0.48
C SER A 92 2.06 -12.31 -1.53
N GLY A 93 1.88 -11.95 -2.80
CA GLY A 93 2.56 -12.49 -3.95
C GLY A 93 4.07 -12.22 -3.97
N LEU A 94 4.78 -13.08 -4.72
CA LEU A 94 6.23 -12.98 -4.94
C LEU A 94 6.57 -12.13 -6.19
N SER A 95 5.56 -11.69 -6.93
CA SER A 95 5.68 -11.03 -8.24
C SER A 95 5.30 -9.56 -8.14
N THR A 96 6.26 -8.67 -8.35
CA THR A 96 6.02 -7.21 -8.34
C THR A 96 5.27 -6.71 -9.56
N THR A 97 5.13 -7.55 -10.59
CA THR A 97 4.45 -7.20 -11.84
C THR A 97 2.92 -7.26 -11.68
N ASP A 98 2.45 -8.02 -10.69
CA ASP A 98 1.01 -8.19 -10.44
C ASP A 98 0.48 -7.19 -9.41
N ASP A 99 1.36 -6.52 -8.66
CA ASP A 99 1.05 -5.52 -7.62
C ASP A 99 0.20 -4.35 -8.15
N TYR A 100 0.43 -3.96 -9.40
CA TYR A 100 -0.25 -2.84 -10.07
C TYR A 100 -0.63 -3.22 -11.50
N THR A 101 -1.85 -2.89 -11.89
CA THR A 101 -2.33 -3.11 -13.26
C THR A 101 -2.63 -1.79 -13.95
N VAL A 102 -2.27 -1.68 -15.23
CA VAL A 102 -2.58 -0.51 -16.07
C VAL A 102 -3.52 -0.97 -17.17
N THR A 103 -4.66 -0.29 -17.28
CA THR A 103 -5.68 -0.57 -18.31
C THR A 103 -5.90 0.68 -19.14
N GLU A 104 -5.91 0.55 -20.46
CA GLU A 104 -6.29 1.63 -21.36
C GLU A 104 -7.82 1.77 -21.42
N ASN A 105 -8.28 3.01 -21.39
CA ASN A 105 -9.67 3.38 -21.58
C ASN A 105 -9.93 3.81 -23.03
N LEU A 106 -11.20 3.82 -23.43
CA LEU A 106 -11.62 4.16 -24.79
C LEU A 106 -11.33 5.62 -25.20
N ASP A 107 -11.11 6.49 -24.23
CA ASP A 107 -10.77 7.91 -24.39
C ASP A 107 -9.25 8.16 -24.53
N GLY A 108 -8.43 7.10 -24.51
CA GLY A 108 -6.96 7.20 -24.55
C GLY A 108 -6.34 7.60 -23.20
N SER A 109 -7.13 7.65 -22.13
CA SER A 109 -6.62 7.65 -20.75
C SER A 109 -6.19 6.25 -20.32
N ILE A 110 -5.39 6.17 -19.27
CA ILE A 110 -5.08 4.91 -18.59
C ILE A 110 -5.60 4.93 -17.16
N THR A 111 -5.98 3.77 -16.64
CA THR A 111 -6.31 3.56 -15.23
C THR A 111 -5.24 2.67 -14.62
N ILE A 112 -4.57 3.16 -13.58
CA ILE A 112 -3.59 2.44 -12.77
C ILE A 112 -4.30 1.97 -11.52
N ARG A 113 -4.31 0.67 -11.25
CA ARG A 113 -5.04 0.07 -10.13
C ARG A 113 -4.10 -0.72 -9.23
N CYS A 114 -4.20 -0.53 -7.91
CA CYS A 114 -3.46 -1.34 -6.93
C CYS A 114 -4.13 -2.72 -6.84
N ASN A 115 -3.43 -3.81 -7.13
CA ASN A 115 -4.00 -5.15 -7.09
C ASN A 115 -3.84 -5.73 -5.67
N SER A 116 -4.56 -5.18 -4.70
CA SER A 116 -4.53 -5.72 -3.34
C SER A 116 -5.21 -7.09 -3.28
N ASP A 117 -4.55 -8.10 -2.72
CA ASP A 117 -5.09 -9.46 -2.44
C ASP A 117 -6.33 -9.48 -1.51
N SER A 118 -6.68 -8.33 -0.93
CA SER A 118 -7.82 -8.17 -0.05
C SER A 118 -9.09 -7.99 -0.89
N ALA A 119 -9.66 -9.09 -1.39
CA ALA A 119 -10.88 -9.13 -2.21
C ALA A 119 -12.15 -8.52 -1.57
N THR A 120 -12.05 -8.00 -0.34
CA THR A 120 -13.13 -7.37 0.44
C THR A 120 -12.86 -5.88 0.74
N ASP A 121 -11.80 -5.31 0.17
CA ASP A 121 -11.48 -3.89 0.28
C ASP A 121 -11.73 -3.23 -1.08
N ALA A 122 -12.38 -2.07 -1.05
CA ALA A 122 -12.55 -1.23 -2.22
C ALA A 122 -11.17 -0.93 -2.84
N VAL A 123 -11.04 -1.20 -4.14
CA VAL A 123 -9.74 -1.15 -4.82
C VAL A 123 -9.46 0.28 -5.26
N ASP A 124 -8.41 0.88 -4.71
CA ASP A 124 -7.98 2.23 -5.12
C ASP A 124 -7.39 2.20 -6.55
N HIS A 125 -7.79 3.16 -7.37
CA HIS A 125 -7.22 3.40 -8.69
C HIS A 125 -6.89 4.87 -8.91
N ASN A 126 -6.07 5.14 -9.92
CA ASN A 126 -5.75 6.47 -10.40
C ASN A 126 -5.88 6.51 -11.92
N THR A 127 -6.68 7.43 -12.44
CA THR A 127 -6.82 7.60 -13.90
C THR A 127 -5.92 8.74 -14.38
N VAL A 128 -5.22 8.50 -15.49
CA VAL A 128 -4.31 9.45 -16.15
C VAL A 128 -4.86 9.73 -17.55
N GLY A 129 -5.35 10.95 -17.77
CA GLY A 129 -6.13 11.32 -18.95
C GLY A 129 -5.34 11.66 -20.21
N ALA A 130 -6.08 11.74 -21.33
CA ALA A 130 -5.67 12.41 -22.56
C ALA A 130 -5.98 13.92 -22.54
N ASP A 131 -7.04 14.34 -21.83
CA ASP A 131 -7.56 15.71 -21.72
C ASP A 131 -7.84 16.16 -20.27
N THR A 132 -7.65 15.30 -19.26
CA THR A 132 -7.59 15.76 -17.87
C THR A 132 -6.45 16.77 -17.79
N ASN A 133 -6.67 17.91 -17.12
CA ASN A 133 -5.74 19.04 -16.96
C ASN A 133 -4.39 18.60 -16.33
N HIS A 134 -3.59 17.86 -17.10
CA HIS A 134 -2.34 17.17 -16.74
C HIS A 134 -2.33 16.40 -15.41
N GLY A 135 -3.53 16.09 -14.89
CA GLY A 135 -3.73 15.71 -13.50
C GLY A 135 -4.18 14.27 -13.33
N PHE A 136 -3.65 13.66 -12.27
CA PHE A 136 -4.04 12.37 -11.72
C PHE A 136 -5.39 12.50 -11.02
N THR A 137 -6.37 11.70 -11.42
CA THR A 137 -7.67 11.65 -10.74
C THR A 137 -7.77 10.38 -9.91
N PRO A 138 -7.62 10.46 -8.57
CA PRO A 138 -7.81 9.31 -7.71
C PRO A 138 -9.28 8.90 -7.69
N GLY A 139 -9.51 7.59 -7.72
CA GLY A 139 -10.83 6.98 -7.60
C GLY A 139 -10.74 5.68 -6.80
N VAL A 140 -11.90 5.12 -6.50
CA VAL A 140 -12.02 3.85 -5.79
C VAL A 140 -13.11 3.06 -6.48
N ASP A 141 -12.80 1.83 -6.87
CA ASP A 141 -13.81 0.91 -7.36
C ASP A 141 -14.66 0.45 -6.18
N SER A 142 -15.92 0.85 -6.16
CA SER A 142 -16.92 0.25 -5.27
C SER A 142 -17.24 -1.16 -5.75
N GLU A 143 -17.12 -2.15 -4.85
CA GLU A 143 -17.63 -3.52 -5.05
C GLU A 143 -19.08 -3.58 -5.54
#